data_AF-A0A319FNB3-F1
#
_entry.id   AF-A0A319FNB3-F1
#
_cell.length_a   1.000
_cell.length_b   1.000
_cell.length_c   1.000
_cell.angle_alpha   90.00
_cell.angle_beta   90.00
_cell.angle_gamma   90.00
#
_symmetry.space_group_name_H-M   'P 1'
#
loop_
_entity.id
_entity.type
_entity.pdbx_description
1 polymer ?
#
loop_
_entity_poly.entity_id
_entity_poly.type
_entity_poly.pdbx_seq_one_letter_code
_entity_poly.pdbx_strand_id
1 'polypeptide(L)'
;MSATIHSQVVDLDGFIPRVVSHDREEKDMENLLPWVFQESEIVKEECLDDWPVQDSKFTFFFKELIDYYTEFDPRGPDLAAMSMREEIVLPRKSWAGSKMDPARSMIRSQGLILRLLMLDIYRSLEGVRGQGVEIRFPISASTVKYLIGGDQYGSRPEGEVTVGPRDESLPILSYTGWFKEQTWSEFLGQTLGIMLGQLAKNIRVQRPLQDQEVFVIGFYGPHIHIARGCFPRATISRVHAKGCSDNEVFELEFTRGYNLCRKDDWLEATRALARLFRYLLSGKAEVAAMQAFLPEDVAADV
;
A
#
# COMPACT_ATOMS: atom_id res chain seq x y z
N MET A 1 5.14 22.27 9.41
CA MET A 1 3.82 22.45 8.79
C MET A 1 2.87 21.50 9.49
N SER A 2 1.71 22.00 9.91
CA SER A 2 0.60 21.18 10.40
C SER A 2 -0.45 21.00 9.31
N ALA A 3 -1.21 19.93 9.43
CA ALA A 3 -2.41 19.67 8.65
C ALA A 3 -3.37 18.83 9.50
N THR A 4 -4.65 18.91 9.21
CA THR A 4 -5.64 17.99 9.75
C THR A 4 -5.77 16.80 8.80
N ILE A 5 -5.73 15.59 9.33
CA ILE A 5 -6.13 14.40 8.61
C ILE A 5 -7.50 13.98 9.09
N HIS A 6 -8.39 13.76 8.12
CA HIS A 6 -9.61 13.00 8.33
C HIS A 6 -9.35 11.58 7.84
N SER A 7 -9.45 10.62 8.75
CA SER A 7 -9.26 9.20 8.46
C SER A 7 -10.54 8.43 8.68
N GLN A 8 -10.89 7.57 7.74
CA GLN A 8 -12.04 6.68 7.88
C GLN A 8 -11.73 5.26 7.39
N VAL A 9 -12.33 4.27 8.05
CA VAL A 9 -12.36 2.89 7.55
C VAL A 9 -13.58 2.72 6.66
N VAL A 10 -13.36 2.25 5.43
CA VAL A 10 -14.40 2.09 4.41
C VAL A 10 -14.49 0.64 3.93
N ASP A 11 -15.65 0.27 3.41
CA ASP A 11 -15.84 -1.04 2.78
C ASP A 11 -15.10 -1.12 1.43
N LEU A 12 -14.83 -2.34 0.99
CA LEU A 12 -14.02 -2.58 -0.21
C LEU A 12 -14.67 -2.05 -1.50
N ASP A 13 -15.99 -2.09 -1.62
CA ASP A 13 -16.71 -1.65 -2.83
C ASP A 13 -16.71 -0.13 -2.96
N GLY A 14 -16.75 0.61 -1.84
CA GLY A 14 -16.54 2.06 -1.79
C GLY A 14 -15.07 2.48 -1.93
N PHE A 15 -14.13 1.60 -1.55
CA PHE A 15 -12.70 1.90 -1.51
C PHE A 15 -11.97 1.71 -2.85
N ILE A 16 -12.18 0.55 -3.51
CA ILE A 16 -11.55 0.22 -4.80
C ILE A 16 -12.66 -0.17 -5.79
N PRO A 17 -12.82 0.59 -6.90
CA PRO A 17 -13.79 0.25 -7.92
C PRO A 17 -13.57 -1.16 -8.48
N ARG A 18 -14.66 -1.92 -8.60
CA ARG A 18 -14.63 -3.22 -9.28
C ARG A 18 -14.57 -3.00 -10.79
N VAL A 19 -13.50 -3.48 -11.42
CA VAL A 19 -13.25 -3.32 -12.87
C VAL A 19 -13.33 -4.62 -13.65
N VAL A 20 -13.60 -5.75 -12.99
CA VAL A 20 -13.78 -7.06 -13.62
C VAL A 20 -15.10 -7.69 -13.18
N SER A 21 -15.57 -8.70 -13.92
CA SER A 21 -16.75 -9.46 -13.53
C SER A 21 -16.55 -10.18 -12.18
N HIS A 22 -17.66 -10.47 -11.50
CA HIS A 22 -17.65 -11.26 -10.27
C HIS A 22 -16.97 -12.63 -10.48
N ASP A 23 -17.25 -13.30 -11.60
CA ASP A 23 -16.65 -14.59 -11.93
C ASP A 23 -15.12 -14.51 -12.07
N ARG A 24 -14.59 -13.41 -12.61
CA ARG A 24 -13.14 -13.21 -12.71
C ARG A 24 -12.53 -12.95 -11.33
N GLU A 25 -13.20 -12.18 -10.48
CA GLU A 25 -12.75 -11.92 -9.11
C GLU A 25 -12.75 -13.21 -8.28
N GLU A 26 -13.79 -14.04 -8.36
CA GLU A 26 -13.83 -15.34 -7.67
C GLU A 26 -12.75 -16.30 -8.19
N LYS A 27 -12.48 -16.31 -9.50
CA LYS A 27 -11.35 -17.09 -10.06
C LYS A 27 -10.00 -16.58 -9.55
N ASP A 28 -9.83 -15.26 -9.41
CA ASP A 28 -8.63 -14.69 -8.81
C ASP A 28 -8.50 -15.17 -7.34
N MET A 29 -9.61 -15.26 -6.59
CA MET A 29 -9.63 -15.77 -5.22
C MET A 29 -9.25 -17.25 -5.09
N GLU A 30 -9.78 -18.10 -5.96
CA GLU A 30 -9.40 -19.52 -6.01
C GLU A 30 -7.89 -19.67 -6.23
N ASN A 31 -7.31 -18.86 -7.13
CA ASN A 31 -5.88 -18.88 -7.42
C ASN A 31 -5.01 -18.30 -6.28
N LEU A 32 -5.59 -17.49 -5.40
CA LEU A 32 -4.90 -16.83 -4.28
C LEU A 32 -5.05 -17.57 -2.95
N LEU A 33 -5.80 -18.68 -2.90
CA LEU A 33 -5.91 -19.51 -1.71
C LEU A 33 -4.64 -20.37 -1.54
N PRO A 34 -3.78 -20.11 -0.53
CA PRO A 34 -2.61 -20.93 -0.27
C PRO A 34 -3.02 -22.30 0.26
N TRP A 35 -2.15 -23.28 0.06
CA TRP A 35 -2.34 -24.65 0.54
C TRP A 35 -2.72 -24.71 2.03
N VAL A 36 -2.06 -23.93 2.89
CA VAL A 36 -2.29 -23.98 4.35
C VAL A 36 -3.73 -23.69 4.75
N PHE A 37 -4.47 -22.89 3.98
CA PHE A 37 -5.87 -22.58 4.25
C PHE A 37 -6.86 -23.63 3.72
N GLN A 38 -6.37 -24.65 3.02
CA GLN A 38 -7.14 -25.86 2.69
C GLN A 38 -7.18 -26.80 3.90
N GLU A 39 -6.15 -26.76 4.75
CA GLU A 39 -5.99 -27.65 5.90
C GLU A 39 -6.40 -27.02 7.23
N SER A 40 -6.26 -25.70 7.39
CA SER A 40 -6.56 -24.98 8.63
C SER A 40 -7.20 -23.62 8.39
N GLU A 41 -8.04 -23.17 9.33
CA GLU A 41 -8.62 -21.82 9.33
C GLU A 41 -7.67 -20.76 9.94
N ILE A 42 -6.69 -21.22 10.74
CA ILE A 42 -5.70 -20.38 11.40
C ILE A 42 -4.31 -20.98 11.18
N VAL A 43 -3.42 -20.19 10.60
CA VAL A 43 -2.03 -20.58 10.37
C VAL A 43 -1.23 -20.41 11.66
N LYS A 44 -0.46 -21.45 11.99
CA LYS A 44 0.53 -21.47 13.08
C LYS A 44 1.88 -21.89 12.53
N GLU A 45 2.93 -21.73 13.33
CA GLU A 45 4.30 -22.17 13.00
C GLU A 45 4.34 -23.65 12.57
N GLU A 46 3.65 -24.52 13.32
CA GLU A 46 3.52 -25.96 13.05
C GLU A 46 2.93 -26.27 11.66
N CYS A 47 2.09 -25.38 11.12
CA CYS A 47 1.47 -25.58 9.81
C CYS A 47 2.48 -25.42 8.66
N LEU A 48 3.64 -24.81 8.90
CA LEU A 48 4.65 -24.60 7.86
C LEU A 48 5.52 -25.82 7.60
N ASP A 49 5.64 -26.73 8.57
CA ASP A 49 6.47 -27.93 8.46
C ASP A 49 5.90 -28.94 7.44
N ASP A 50 4.58 -28.96 7.29
CA ASP A 50 3.86 -29.84 6.38
C ASP A 50 3.68 -29.26 4.97
N TRP A 51 4.27 -28.09 4.68
CA TRP A 51 4.05 -27.41 3.41
C TRP A 51 4.54 -28.25 2.22
N PRO A 52 3.68 -28.58 1.23
CA PRO A 52 4.05 -29.45 0.12
C PRO A 52 5.19 -28.87 -0.71
N VAL A 53 6.21 -29.69 -1.00
CA VAL A 53 7.37 -29.26 -1.81
C VAL A 53 6.96 -28.80 -3.22
N GLN A 54 5.86 -29.34 -3.76
CA GLN A 54 5.36 -28.99 -5.09
C GLN A 54 4.57 -27.68 -5.13
N ASP A 55 4.08 -27.17 -3.99
CA ASP A 55 3.42 -25.87 -3.90
C ASP A 55 4.31 -24.90 -3.12
N SER A 56 4.95 -23.95 -3.80
CA SER A 56 5.81 -22.96 -3.16
C SER A 56 5.15 -21.58 -3.02
N LYS A 57 3.87 -21.47 -3.38
CA LYS A 57 3.17 -20.18 -3.41
C LYS A 57 2.98 -19.69 -1.97
N PHE A 58 3.36 -18.46 -1.68
CA PHE A 58 3.25 -17.85 -0.34
C PHE A 58 4.06 -18.52 0.79
N THR A 59 4.75 -19.64 0.58
CA THR A 59 5.52 -20.33 1.65
C THR A 59 6.53 -19.40 2.32
N PHE A 60 7.33 -18.68 1.52
CA PHE A 60 8.30 -17.71 2.04
C PHE A 60 7.62 -16.53 2.74
N PHE A 61 6.47 -16.08 2.21
CA PHE A 61 5.68 -15.04 2.84
C PHE A 61 5.21 -15.47 4.24
N PHE A 62 4.63 -16.65 4.39
CA PHE A 62 4.13 -17.12 5.68
C PHE A 62 5.23 -17.36 6.70
N LYS A 63 6.40 -17.82 6.26
CA LYS A 63 7.58 -17.93 7.12
C LYS A 63 7.94 -16.59 7.75
N GLU A 64 8.13 -15.55 6.93
CA GLU A 64 8.48 -14.21 7.42
C GLU A 64 7.34 -13.58 8.24
N LEU A 65 6.07 -13.85 7.89
CA LEU A 65 4.92 -13.34 8.62
C LEU A 65 4.82 -13.93 10.03
N ILE A 66 5.00 -15.24 10.19
CA ILE A 66 4.92 -15.90 11.49
C ILE A 66 6.05 -15.42 12.39
N ASP A 67 7.28 -15.35 11.87
CA ASP A 67 8.42 -14.79 12.59
C ASP A 67 8.10 -13.37 13.09
N TYR A 68 7.52 -12.53 12.24
CA TYR A 68 7.06 -11.19 12.61
C TYR A 68 5.98 -11.21 13.70
N TYR A 69 4.99 -12.10 13.62
CA TYR A 69 3.89 -12.18 14.60
C TYR A 69 4.33 -12.63 15.99
N THR A 70 5.46 -13.35 16.13
CA THR A 70 6.00 -13.70 17.46
C THR A 70 6.29 -12.47 18.33
N GLU A 71 6.47 -11.29 17.72
CA GLU A 71 6.76 -10.03 18.40
C GLU A 71 5.51 -9.23 18.83
N PHE A 72 4.29 -9.65 18.44
CA PHE A 72 3.05 -8.86 18.63
C PHE A 72 1.94 -9.60 19.38
N ASP A 73 1.08 -8.83 20.08
CA ASP A 73 -0.22 -9.34 20.54
C ASP A 73 -1.12 -9.54 19.30
N PRO A 74 -1.64 -10.76 19.05
CA PRO A 74 -2.50 -11.05 17.91
C PRO A 74 -3.77 -10.19 17.82
N ARG A 75 -4.20 -9.60 18.95
CA ARG A 75 -5.36 -8.69 18.97
C ARG A 75 -5.03 -7.32 18.39
N GLY A 76 -3.76 -6.92 18.41
CA GLY A 76 -3.27 -5.66 17.85
C GLY A 76 -4.04 -4.42 18.29
N PRO A 77 -3.66 -3.24 17.79
CA PRO A 77 -4.54 -2.09 17.77
C PRO A 77 -5.55 -2.22 16.61
N ASP A 78 -6.78 -1.75 16.84
CA ASP A 78 -7.86 -1.74 15.85
C ASP A 78 -7.93 -0.38 15.15
N LEU A 79 -7.71 -0.37 13.83
CA LEU A 79 -7.81 0.83 13.00
C LEU A 79 -9.21 1.47 13.05
N ALA A 80 -10.26 0.67 13.17
CA ALA A 80 -11.64 1.18 13.21
C ALA A 80 -11.96 1.92 14.52
N ALA A 81 -11.18 1.68 15.58
CA ALA A 81 -11.33 2.36 16.86
C ALA A 81 -10.54 3.68 16.95
N MET A 82 -9.74 4.03 15.93
CA MET A 82 -8.87 5.21 15.95
C MET A 82 -9.63 6.50 15.67
N SER A 83 -9.05 7.64 16.09
CA SER A 83 -9.66 8.96 15.88
C SER A 83 -9.87 9.23 14.39
N MET A 84 -11.09 9.64 14.03
CA MET A 84 -11.43 10.03 12.66
C MET A 84 -10.82 11.36 12.25
N ARG A 85 -10.40 12.20 13.21
CA ARG A 85 -9.83 13.50 12.95
C ARG A 85 -8.62 13.72 13.84
N GLU A 86 -7.47 13.95 13.22
CA GLU A 86 -6.20 14.14 13.93
C GLU A 86 -5.46 15.36 13.36
N GLU A 87 -4.98 16.24 14.23
CA GLU A 87 -4.06 17.29 13.83
C GLU A 87 -2.64 16.71 13.86
N ILE A 88 -1.96 16.77 12.71
CA ILE A 88 -0.61 16.24 12.58
C ILE A 88 0.38 17.35 12.27
N VAL A 89 1.64 17.12 12.63
CA VAL A 89 2.77 17.88 12.10
C VAL A 89 3.48 17.00 11.09
N LEU A 90 3.48 17.43 9.83
CA LEU A 90 4.13 16.66 8.78
C LEU A 90 5.65 16.62 9.04
N PRO A 91 6.27 15.43 9.16
CA PRO A 91 7.68 15.34 9.45
C PRO A 91 8.51 15.85 8.26
N ARG A 92 9.55 16.64 8.53
CA ARG A 92 10.49 17.10 7.47
C ARG A 92 11.15 15.95 6.73
N LYS A 93 11.34 14.82 7.39
CA LYS A 93 11.79 13.55 6.81
C LYS A 93 10.97 12.44 7.47
N SER A 94 10.29 11.61 6.69
CA SER A 94 9.43 10.53 7.23
C SER A 94 10.19 9.51 8.07
N TRP A 95 11.52 9.43 7.92
CA TRP A 95 12.39 8.48 8.61
C TRP A 95 13.26 9.09 9.73
N ALA A 96 13.09 10.37 10.06
CA ALA A 96 13.96 11.05 11.02
C ALA A 96 13.31 11.14 12.41
N GLY A 97 13.88 10.39 13.37
CA GLY A 97 13.58 10.46 14.80
C GLY A 97 14.39 9.42 15.58
N SER A 98 14.87 9.75 16.78
CA SER A 98 15.68 8.84 17.64
C SER A 98 14.94 7.56 18.03
N LYS A 99 13.60 7.56 17.96
CA LYS A 99 12.74 6.39 18.23
C LYS A 99 12.67 5.36 17.10
N MET A 100 13.03 5.72 15.86
CA MET A 100 13.00 4.77 14.72
C MET A 100 14.22 3.84 14.65
N ASP A 101 15.34 4.22 15.26
CA ASP A 101 16.57 3.42 15.13
C ASP A 101 16.47 2.04 15.82
N PRO A 102 15.84 1.89 17.01
CA PRO A 102 15.60 0.56 17.60
C PRO A 102 14.63 -0.30 16.79
N ALA A 103 13.61 0.31 16.17
CA ALA A 103 12.56 -0.39 15.42
C ALA A 103 12.93 -0.67 13.95
N ARG A 104 14.11 -0.24 13.48
CA ARG A 104 14.47 -0.26 12.05
C ARG A 104 14.53 -1.68 11.48
N SER A 105 14.98 -2.67 12.23
CA SER A 105 15.02 -4.07 11.76
C SER A 105 13.61 -4.60 11.48
N MET A 106 12.71 -4.40 12.44
CA MET A 106 11.30 -4.79 12.40
C MET A 106 10.52 -4.06 11.31
N ILE A 107 10.79 -2.77 11.09
CA ILE A 107 10.17 -2.00 10.01
C ILE A 107 10.65 -2.52 8.63
N ARG A 108 11.93 -2.92 8.52
CA ARG A 108 12.45 -3.51 7.28
C ARG A 108 11.85 -4.88 6.98
N SER A 109 11.60 -5.72 7.99
CA SER A 109 10.93 -7.01 7.78
C SER A 109 9.51 -6.82 7.27
N GLN A 110 8.76 -5.83 7.77
CA GLN A 110 7.44 -5.46 7.22
C GLN A 110 7.51 -5.14 5.71
N GLY A 111 8.50 -4.35 5.28
CA GLY A 111 8.71 -4.05 3.87
C GLY A 111 9.00 -5.30 3.01
N LEU A 112 9.77 -6.26 3.53
CA LEU A 112 10.03 -7.55 2.88
C LEU A 112 8.75 -8.41 2.79
N ILE A 113 8.01 -8.53 3.88
CA ILE A 113 6.76 -9.30 3.96
C ILE A 113 5.75 -8.76 2.93
N LEU A 114 5.53 -7.45 2.91
CA LEU A 114 4.63 -6.81 1.94
C LEU A 114 5.12 -6.99 0.50
N ARG A 115 6.43 -6.93 0.27
CA ARG A 115 7.00 -7.19 -1.05
C ARG A 115 6.73 -8.62 -1.52
N LEU A 116 6.92 -9.62 -0.66
CA LEU A 116 6.66 -11.03 -0.97
C LEU A 116 5.17 -11.24 -1.29
N LEU A 117 4.29 -10.72 -0.43
CA LEU A 117 2.84 -10.78 -0.61
C LEU A 117 2.40 -10.21 -1.96
N MET A 118 2.79 -8.96 -2.24
CA MET A 118 2.36 -8.27 -3.46
C MET A 118 2.92 -8.92 -4.72
N LEU A 119 4.14 -9.44 -4.67
CA LEU A 119 4.75 -10.18 -5.77
C LEU A 119 4.00 -11.48 -6.07
N ASP A 120 3.67 -12.25 -5.04
CA ASP A 120 2.99 -13.54 -5.19
C ASP A 120 1.53 -13.36 -5.64
N ILE A 121 0.83 -12.32 -5.14
CA ILE A 121 -0.49 -11.94 -5.64
C ILE A 121 -0.41 -11.60 -7.13
N TYR A 122 0.46 -10.66 -7.52
CA TYR A 122 0.60 -10.24 -8.92
C TYR A 122 0.94 -11.42 -9.85
N ARG A 123 1.80 -12.34 -9.42
CA ARG A 123 2.16 -13.55 -10.17
C ARG A 123 1.04 -14.59 -10.24
N SER A 124 0.04 -14.51 -9.38
CA SER A 124 -1.09 -15.44 -9.38
C SER A 124 -2.27 -14.94 -10.22
N LEU A 125 -2.31 -13.64 -10.54
CA LEU A 125 -3.35 -13.07 -11.39
C LEU A 125 -3.15 -13.45 -12.87
N GLU A 126 -4.18 -14.02 -13.47
CA GLU A 126 -4.20 -14.33 -14.90
C GLU A 126 -4.46 -13.08 -15.75
N GLY A 127 -3.79 -12.97 -16.90
CA GLY A 127 -4.06 -11.91 -17.88
C GLY A 127 -3.48 -10.52 -17.55
N VAL A 128 -2.96 -10.29 -16.33
CA VAL A 128 -2.32 -9.00 -15.98
C VAL A 128 -0.92 -8.84 -16.58
N ARG A 129 -0.13 -9.93 -16.61
CA ARG A 129 1.27 -9.90 -17.10
C ARG A 129 1.41 -9.75 -18.61
N GLY A 130 0.33 -9.91 -19.37
CA GLY A 130 0.31 -9.84 -20.83
C GLY A 130 0.07 -8.43 -21.40
N GLN A 131 -0.18 -7.42 -20.54
CA GLN A 131 -0.63 -6.09 -20.95
C GLN A 131 0.49 -5.15 -21.44
N GLY A 132 1.72 -5.66 -21.64
CA GLY A 132 2.85 -4.86 -22.14
C GLY A 132 3.42 -3.85 -21.13
N VAL A 133 2.92 -3.83 -19.90
CA VAL A 133 3.40 -2.96 -18.81
C VAL A 133 4.39 -3.69 -17.91
N GLU A 134 5.56 -3.09 -17.69
CA GLU A 134 6.56 -3.63 -16.77
C GLU A 134 6.24 -3.21 -15.32
N ILE A 135 5.62 -4.11 -14.55
CA ILE A 135 5.42 -3.97 -13.10
C ILE A 135 6.58 -4.62 -12.35
N ARG A 136 7.16 -3.90 -11.38
CA ARG A 136 8.36 -4.33 -10.64
C ARG A 136 8.17 -4.22 -9.13
N PHE A 137 8.92 -5.07 -8.43
CA PHE A 137 8.94 -5.20 -6.97
C PHE A 137 10.38 -5.05 -6.47
N PRO A 138 10.94 -3.82 -6.51
CA PRO A 138 12.32 -3.58 -6.09
C PRO A 138 12.56 -4.03 -4.64
N ILE A 139 13.81 -4.42 -4.35
CA ILE A 139 14.21 -4.89 -3.00
C ILE A 139 14.22 -3.72 -2.01
N SER A 140 14.51 -2.51 -2.49
CA SER A 140 14.53 -1.30 -1.69
C SER A 140 13.78 -0.19 -2.41
N ALA A 141 13.04 0.61 -1.64
CA ALA A 141 12.40 1.79 -2.17
C ALA A 141 13.36 2.99 -2.22
N SER A 142 13.13 3.87 -3.18
CA SER A 142 13.91 5.10 -3.30
C SER A 142 13.44 6.16 -2.30
N THR A 143 14.39 6.83 -1.65
CA THR A 143 14.08 8.05 -0.89
C THR A 143 13.67 9.17 -1.84
N VAL A 144 12.53 9.80 -1.57
CA VAL A 144 12.00 10.89 -2.38
C VAL A 144 12.15 12.21 -1.64
N LYS A 145 12.63 13.24 -2.32
CA LYS A 145 12.57 14.62 -1.86
C LYS A 145 11.49 15.35 -2.63
N TYR A 146 10.66 16.10 -1.92
CA TYR A 146 9.58 16.88 -2.51
C TYR A 146 9.46 18.24 -1.81
N LEU A 147 8.74 19.16 -2.46
CA LEU A 147 8.54 20.52 -2.00
C LEU A 147 7.09 20.74 -1.64
N ILE A 148 6.85 21.50 -0.57
CA ILE A 148 5.55 22.05 -0.26
C ILE A 148 5.74 23.53 0.12
N GLY A 149 5.16 24.45 -0.66
CA GLY A 149 5.32 25.89 -0.40
C GLY A 149 6.79 26.36 -0.41
N GLY A 150 7.62 25.75 -1.24
CA GLY A 150 9.07 26.01 -1.31
C GLY A 150 9.91 25.32 -0.22
N ASP A 151 9.26 24.74 0.80
CA ASP A 151 9.93 24.00 1.86
C ASP A 151 10.22 22.56 1.43
N GLN A 152 11.44 22.08 1.66
CA GLN A 152 11.82 20.71 1.32
C GLN A 152 11.44 19.71 2.40
N TYR A 153 10.86 18.60 1.95
CA TYR A 153 10.49 17.42 2.72
C TYR A 153 11.14 16.17 2.10
N GLY A 154 11.16 15.08 2.87
CA GLY A 154 11.59 13.78 2.39
C GLY A 154 10.67 12.66 2.85
N SER A 155 10.41 11.71 1.96
CA SER A 155 9.83 10.42 2.32
C SER A 155 10.77 9.26 1.97
N ARG A 156 10.71 8.22 2.79
CA ARG A 156 11.35 6.93 2.54
C ARG A 156 10.32 5.85 2.88
N PRO A 157 9.69 5.24 1.87
CA PRO A 157 8.88 4.05 2.08
C PRO A 157 9.77 2.84 2.37
N GLU A 158 9.19 1.80 2.95
CA GLU A 158 9.91 0.59 3.33
C GLU A 158 9.93 -0.46 2.21
N GLY A 159 9.19 -0.19 1.14
CA GLY A 159 9.19 -0.88 -0.15
C GLY A 159 8.23 -0.16 -1.10
N GLU A 160 8.25 -0.52 -2.38
CA GLU A 160 7.35 0.06 -3.38
C GLU A 160 7.06 -0.98 -4.47
N VAL A 161 5.90 -0.85 -5.11
CA VAL A 161 5.63 -1.45 -6.42
C VAL A 161 5.77 -0.34 -7.45
N THR A 162 6.55 -0.60 -8.50
CA THR A 162 6.80 0.39 -9.54
C THR A 162 6.34 -0.06 -10.91
N VAL A 163 6.12 0.90 -11.79
CA VAL A 163 5.79 0.72 -13.20
C VAL A 163 6.81 1.42 -14.08
N GLY A 164 7.08 0.85 -15.26
CA GLY A 164 7.94 1.44 -16.27
C GLY A 164 9.36 0.86 -16.28
N PRO A 165 10.21 1.34 -17.21
CA PRO A 165 11.54 0.81 -17.41
C PRO A 165 12.43 1.05 -16.19
N ARG A 166 13.45 0.20 -16.01
CA ARG A 166 14.30 0.16 -14.81
C ARG A 166 14.80 1.54 -14.34
N ASP A 167 15.24 2.37 -15.27
CA ASP A 167 15.90 3.65 -14.97
C ASP A 167 14.91 4.80 -14.76
N GLU A 168 13.64 4.62 -15.12
CA GLU A 168 12.59 5.64 -15.01
C GLU A 168 11.35 5.14 -14.25
N SER A 169 11.48 4.02 -13.53
CA SER A 169 10.32 3.40 -12.88
C SER A 169 9.70 4.31 -11.82
N LEU A 170 8.38 4.36 -11.81
CA LEU A 170 7.60 5.22 -10.91
C LEU A 170 6.77 4.39 -9.93
N PRO A 171 6.64 4.82 -8.67
CA PRO A 171 5.84 4.11 -7.68
C PRO A 171 4.34 4.23 -7.97
N ILE A 172 3.67 3.07 -7.98
CA ILE A 172 2.21 2.97 -8.05
C ILE A 172 1.62 2.57 -6.69
N LEU A 173 2.44 1.93 -5.85
CA LEU A 173 2.14 1.58 -4.48
C LEU A 173 3.39 1.77 -3.63
N SER A 174 3.25 2.28 -2.42
CA SER A 174 4.35 2.38 -1.46
C SER A 174 4.01 1.65 -0.16
N TYR A 175 5.04 1.14 0.53
CA TYR A 175 4.86 0.46 1.81
C TYR A 175 5.20 1.39 2.98
N THR A 176 4.33 1.42 3.98
CA THR A 176 4.55 2.12 5.24
C THR A 176 5.04 1.13 6.30
N GLY A 177 5.74 1.64 7.31
CA GLY A 177 6.20 0.88 8.46
C GLY A 177 5.48 1.33 9.73
N TRP A 178 5.30 0.40 10.66
CA TRP A 178 4.74 0.69 11.97
C TRP A 178 5.61 0.14 13.10
N PHE A 179 5.56 0.76 14.27
CA PHE A 179 6.21 0.27 15.49
C PHE A 179 5.35 0.52 16.73
N LYS A 180 5.56 -0.29 17.78
CA LYS A 180 4.67 -0.41 18.94
C LYS A 180 4.40 0.91 19.68
N GLU A 181 5.41 1.76 19.82
CA GLU A 181 5.32 3.04 20.53
C GLU A 181 4.88 4.21 19.65
N GLN A 182 4.54 3.95 18.38
CA GLN A 182 4.12 4.97 17.43
C GLN A 182 2.73 5.49 17.78
N THR A 183 2.58 6.80 17.91
CA THR A 183 1.25 7.41 18.12
C THR A 183 0.44 7.38 16.83
N TRP A 184 -0.88 7.54 16.94
CA TRP A 184 -1.77 7.66 15.77
C TRP A 184 -1.36 8.82 14.85
N SER A 185 -1.07 9.99 15.44
CA SER A 185 -0.61 11.17 14.71
C SER A 185 0.73 10.96 14.00
N GLU A 186 1.68 10.24 14.62
CA GLU A 186 2.95 9.89 14.00
C GLU A 186 2.74 8.91 12.83
N PHE A 187 1.87 7.93 13.00
CA PHE A 187 1.50 6.96 11.95
C PHE A 187 0.83 7.65 10.75
N LEU A 188 -0.17 8.49 11.00
CA LEU A 188 -0.86 9.24 9.95
C LEU A 188 0.09 10.22 9.25
N GLY A 189 0.94 10.93 10.00
CA GLY A 189 1.95 11.83 9.45
C GLY A 189 2.97 11.14 8.55
N GLN A 190 3.39 9.91 8.91
CA GLN A 190 4.28 9.11 8.06
C GLN A 190 3.57 8.57 6.82
N THR A 191 2.34 8.08 6.97
CA THR A 191 1.50 7.58 5.89
C THR A 191 1.26 8.67 4.83
N LEU A 192 0.80 9.85 5.25
CA LEU A 192 0.64 11.00 4.37
C LEU A 192 1.98 11.43 3.76
N GLY A 193 3.05 11.48 4.57
CA GLY A 193 4.37 11.85 4.07
C GLY A 193 4.88 10.93 2.96
N ILE A 194 4.62 9.62 3.05
CA ILE A 194 4.93 8.63 2.01
C ILE A 194 4.05 8.85 0.78
N MET A 195 2.73 9.04 0.97
CA MET A 195 1.80 9.32 -0.13
C MET A 195 2.22 10.57 -0.93
N LEU A 196 2.57 11.66 -0.25
CA LEU A 196 3.02 12.89 -0.89
C LEU A 196 4.33 12.71 -1.67
N GLY A 197 5.23 11.85 -1.19
CA GLY A 197 6.44 11.51 -1.93
C GLY A 197 6.16 10.70 -3.21
N GLN A 198 5.27 9.72 -3.14
CA GLN A 198 4.81 8.98 -4.32
C GLN A 198 4.12 9.92 -5.32
N LEU A 199 3.21 10.77 -4.84
CA LEU A 199 2.53 11.79 -5.64
C LEU A 199 3.52 12.72 -6.34
N ALA A 200 4.51 13.23 -5.62
CA ALA A 200 5.52 14.14 -6.15
C ALA A 200 6.41 13.52 -7.25
N LYS A 201 6.58 12.19 -7.25
CA LYS A 201 7.20 11.48 -8.37
C LYS A 201 6.24 11.38 -9.56
N ASN A 202 4.99 10.98 -9.31
CA ASN A 202 4.01 10.71 -10.35
C ASN A 202 3.60 11.96 -11.14
N ILE A 203 3.43 13.11 -10.47
CA ILE A 203 3.05 14.36 -11.16
C ILE A 203 4.13 14.89 -12.13
N ARG A 204 5.36 14.35 -12.10
CA ARG A 204 6.44 14.78 -13.01
C ARG A 204 6.21 14.34 -14.45
N VAL A 205 5.56 13.19 -14.63
CA VAL A 205 5.23 12.65 -15.95
C VAL A 205 3.83 13.04 -16.41
N GLN A 206 3.03 13.65 -15.53
CA GLN A 206 1.66 14.02 -15.86
C GLN A 206 1.59 15.35 -16.61
N ARG A 207 1.00 15.34 -17.81
CA ARG A 207 0.78 16.51 -18.66
C ARG A 207 -0.57 16.38 -19.41
N PRO A 208 -1.61 17.18 -19.12
CA PRO A 208 -1.73 18.20 -18.07
C PRO A 208 -1.89 17.59 -16.67
N LEU A 209 -1.70 18.39 -15.61
CA LEU A 209 -1.95 17.95 -14.23
C LEU A 209 -3.44 17.62 -14.03
N GLN A 210 -3.76 16.49 -13.40
CA GLN A 210 -5.13 16.05 -13.10
C GLN A 210 -5.24 15.66 -11.62
N ASP A 211 -6.43 15.20 -11.21
CA ASP A 211 -6.66 14.59 -9.91
C ASP A 211 -5.84 13.30 -9.80
N GLN A 212 -5.43 12.95 -8.57
CA GLN A 212 -4.55 11.82 -8.33
C GLN A 212 -5.00 10.97 -7.15
N GLU A 213 -4.97 9.66 -7.35
CA GLU A 213 -5.04 8.67 -6.29
C GLU A 213 -3.64 8.24 -5.88
N VAL A 214 -3.46 8.01 -4.58
CA VAL A 214 -2.23 7.43 -4.04
C VAL A 214 -2.61 6.32 -3.08
N PHE A 215 -2.01 5.15 -3.32
CA PHE A 215 -2.25 3.95 -2.54
C PHE A 215 -0.98 3.58 -1.76
N VAL A 216 -1.16 3.22 -0.50
CA VAL A 216 -0.10 2.66 0.34
C VAL A 216 -0.61 1.43 1.08
N ILE A 217 0.30 0.52 1.40
CA ILE A 217 0.00 -0.71 2.13
C ILE A 217 0.94 -0.75 3.34
N GLY A 218 0.42 -1.11 4.50
CA GLY A 218 1.21 -1.07 5.73
C GLY A 218 0.72 -2.05 6.77
N PHE A 219 1.53 -2.20 7.80
CA PHE A 219 1.11 -2.83 9.05
C PHE A 219 0.60 -1.77 10.02
N TYR A 220 -0.32 -2.19 10.89
CA TYR A 220 -0.67 -1.50 12.13
C TYR A 220 -0.84 -2.58 13.21
N GLY A 221 0.21 -2.80 14.00
CA GLY A 221 0.34 -4.05 14.76
C GLY A 221 0.44 -5.27 13.84
N PRO A 222 -0.20 -6.40 14.17
CA PRO A 222 -0.20 -7.58 13.32
C PRO A 222 -1.06 -7.42 12.06
N HIS A 223 -1.85 -6.35 11.94
CA HIS A 223 -2.83 -6.20 10.88
C HIS A 223 -2.27 -5.46 9.67
N ILE A 224 -2.49 -6.01 8.47
CA ILE A 224 -2.23 -5.31 7.22
C ILE A 224 -3.44 -4.47 6.84
N HIS A 225 -3.20 -3.29 6.27
CA HIS A 225 -4.24 -2.43 5.72
C HIS A 225 -3.79 -1.84 4.39
N ILE A 226 -4.77 -1.38 3.62
CA ILE A 226 -4.55 -0.54 2.44
C ILE A 226 -5.07 0.85 2.78
N ALA A 227 -4.31 1.89 2.45
CA ALA A 227 -4.77 3.27 2.58
C ALA A 227 -4.77 3.96 1.21
N ARG A 228 -5.78 4.80 0.97
CA ARG A 228 -5.98 5.58 -0.24
C ARG A 228 -6.09 7.06 0.13
N GLY A 229 -5.33 7.89 -0.55
CA GLY A 229 -5.48 9.34 -0.54
C GLY A 229 -5.93 9.83 -1.90
N CYS A 230 -6.98 10.66 -1.94
CA CYS A 230 -7.42 11.35 -3.14
C CYS A 230 -6.91 12.80 -3.11
N PHE A 231 -6.17 13.20 -4.12
CA PHE A 231 -5.50 14.51 -4.20
C PHE A 231 -6.03 15.29 -5.40
N PRO A 232 -6.99 16.22 -5.19
CA PRO A 232 -7.50 17.04 -6.27
C PRO A 232 -6.39 17.91 -6.89
N ARG A 233 -6.44 18.10 -8.20
CA ARG A 233 -5.54 18.97 -8.99
C ARG A 233 -5.39 20.36 -8.39
N ALA A 234 -6.50 20.93 -7.92
CA ALA A 234 -6.52 22.24 -7.28
C ALA A 234 -5.69 22.25 -5.98
N THR A 235 -5.81 21.20 -5.17
CA THR A 235 -5.02 21.00 -3.95
C THR A 235 -3.55 20.80 -4.27
N ILE A 236 -3.22 19.89 -5.21
CA ILE A 236 -1.83 19.65 -5.64
C ILE A 236 -1.16 20.95 -6.09
N SER A 237 -1.82 21.69 -6.99
CA SER A 237 -1.28 22.94 -7.55
C SER A 237 -1.05 23.98 -6.46
N ARG A 238 -2.02 24.14 -5.55
CA ARG A 238 -1.96 25.12 -4.46
C ARG A 238 -0.88 24.76 -3.46
N VAL A 239 -0.87 23.53 -2.96
CA VAL A 239 0.05 23.05 -1.92
C VAL A 239 1.49 23.09 -2.44
N HIS A 240 1.72 22.67 -3.68
CA HIS A 240 3.04 22.78 -4.29
C HIS A 240 3.52 24.25 -4.35
N ALA A 241 2.68 25.18 -4.81
CA ALA A 241 3.06 26.58 -5.01
C ALA A 241 3.13 27.42 -3.74
N LYS A 242 2.17 27.26 -2.83
CA LYS A 242 1.94 28.14 -1.66
C LYS A 242 2.12 27.46 -0.32
N GLY A 243 2.18 26.13 -0.31
CA GLY A 243 2.15 25.32 0.90
C GLY A 243 0.74 25.02 1.38
N CYS A 244 0.65 24.30 2.50
CA CYS A 244 -0.60 24.00 3.16
C CYS A 244 -1.18 25.26 3.81
N SER A 245 -2.50 25.42 3.74
CA SER A 245 -3.21 26.44 4.51
C SER A 245 -3.25 26.10 6.00
N ASP A 246 -3.53 27.08 6.86
CA ASP A 246 -3.60 26.87 8.32
C ASP A 246 -4.64 25.79 8.72
N ASN A 247 -5.67 25.60 7.89
CA ASN A 247 -6.71 24.58 8.05
C ASN A 247 -6.66 23.56 6.90
N GLU A 248 -5.47 23.20 6.42
CA GLU A 248 -5.34 22.17 5.39
C GLU A 248 -5.91 20.84 5.89
N VAL A 249 -6.82 20.25 5.12
CA VAL A 249 -7.43 18.96 5.42
C VAL A 249 -7.05 17.97 4.32
N PHE A 250 -6.57 16.80 4.73
CA PHE A 250 -6.39 15.65 3.84
C PHE A 250 -7.32 14.52 4.27
N GLU A 251 -8.03 13.95 3.31
CA GLU A 251 -8.91 12.80 3.49
C GLU A 251 -8.11 11.53 3.18
N LEU A 252 -8.01 10.62 4.16
CA LEU A 252 -7.38 9.32 4.03
C LEU A 252 -8.39 8.23 4.32
N GLU A 253 -8.57 7.33 3.36
CA GLU A 253 -9.41 6.16 3.52
C GLU A 253 -8.54 4.95 3.80
N PHE A 254 -9.03 4.07 4.67
CA PHE A 254 -8.37 2.82 5.03
C PHE A 254 -9.33 1.66 4.82
N THR A 255 -8.80 0.50 4.44
CA THR A 255 -9.50 -0.74 4.74
C THR A 255 -9.48 -1.00 6.23
N ARG A 256 -10.32 -1.92 6.71
CA ARG A 256 -10.09 -2.52 8.04
C ARG A 256 -8.70 -3.19 8.07
N GLY A 257 -8.21 -3.46 9.28
CA GLY A 257 -7.03 -4.29 9.47
C GLY A 257 -7.34 -5.77 9.20
N TYR A 258 -6.41 -6.47 8.55
CA TYR A 258 -6.49 -7.91 8.25
C TYR A 258 -5.35 -8.67 8.92
N ASN A 259 -5.68 -9.71 9.70
CA ASN A 259 -4.71 -10.65 10.23
C ASN A 259 -4.52 -11.80 9.23
N LEU A 260 -3.41 -11.80 8.50
CA LEU A 260 -3.20 -12.74 7.39
C LEU A 260 -2.94 -14.20 7.83
N CYS A 261 -2.84 -14.47 9.14
CA CYS A 261 -2.85 -15.84 9.64
C CYS A 261 -4.27 -16.41 9.79
N ARG A 262 -5.34 -15.63 9.57
CA ARG A 262 -6.74 -16.09 9.58
C ARG A 262 -7.25 -16.19 8.16
N LYS A 263 -7.96 -17.27 7.84
CA LYS A 263 -8.46 -17.52 6.48
C LYS A 263 -9.43 -16.45 5.98
N ASP A 264 -10.40 -16.05 6.81
CA ASP A 264 -11.38 -15.03 6.42
C ASP A 264 -10.70 -13.69 6.07
N ASP A 265 -9.77 -13.26 6.93
CA ASP A 265 -8.98 -12.04 6.70
C ASP A 265 -8.05 -12.18 5.50
N TRP A 266 -7.46 -13.37 5.28
CA TRP A 266 -6.70 -13.65 4.07
C TRP A 266 -7.55 -13.48 2.82
N LEU A 267 -8.73 -14.08 2.78
CA LEU A 267 -9.66 -14.00 1.65
C LEU A 267 -10.08 -12.55 1.38
N GLU A 268 -10.41 -11.78 2.41
CA GLU A 268 -10.76 -10.37 2.24
C GLU A 268 -9.56 -9.50 1.79
N ALA A 269 -8.40 -9.67 2.42
CA ALA A 269 -7.21 -8.89 2.10
C ALA A 269 -6.71 -9.19 0.68
N THR A 270 -6.63 -10.46 0.30
CA THR A 270 -6.17 -10.85 -1.04
C THR A 270 -7.18 -10.47 -2.12
N ARG A 271 -8.49 -10.47 -1.83
CA ARG A 271 -9.51 -9.88 -2.72
C ARG A 271 -9.25 -8.39 -2.94
N ALA A 272 -9.03 -7.64 -1.85
CA ALA A 272 -8.76 -6.21 -1.94
C ALA A 272 -7.48 -5.90 -2.74
N LEU A 273 -6.40 -6.64 -2.49
CA LEU A 273 -5.11 -6.47 -3.17
C LEU A 273 -5.16 -6.91 -4.65
N ALA A 274 -5.85 -8.00 -4.96
CA ALA A 274 -6.10 -8.44 -6.33
C ALA A 274 -6.91 -7.40 -7.11
N ARG A 275 -8.01 -6.93 -6.50
CA ARG A 275 -8.83 -5.87 -7.08
C ARG A 275 -8.04 -4.59 -7.29
N LEU A 276 -7.16 -4.22 -6.35
CA LEU A 276 -6.27 -3.06 -6.49
C LEU A 276 -5.37 -3.20 -7.73
N PHE A 277 -4.72 -4.35 -7.92
CA PHE A 277 -3.92 -4.59 -9.13
C PHE A 277 -4.75 -4.49 -10.40
N ARG A 278 -5.94 -5.11 -10.43
CA ARG A 278 -6.86 -5.03 -11.58
C ARG A 278 -7.25 -3.58 -11.86
N TYR A 279 -7.58 -2.80 -10.83
CA TYR A 279 -7.96 -1.39 -10.94
C TYR A 279 -6.80 -0.55 -11.48
N LEU A 280 -5.60 -0.68 -10.91
CA LEU A 280 -4.40 0.03 -11.38
C LEU A 280 -4.10 -0.26 -12.85
N LEU A 281 -4.30 -1.50 -13.28
CA LEU A 281 -4.03 -1.97 -14.65
C LEU A 281 -5.19 -1.77 -15.63
N SER A 282 -6.34 -1.27 -15.17
CA SER A 282 -7.53 -1.08 -16.02
C SER A 282 -7.50 0.19 -16.86
N GLY A 283 -6.54 1.10 -16.62
CA GLY A 283 -6.53 2.44 -17.19
C GLY A 283 -7.53 3.42 -16.55
N LYS A 284 -8.37 2.96 -15.61
CA LYS A 284 -9.36 3.79 -14.92
C LYS A 284 -8.81 4.45 -13.65
N ALA A 285 -7.70 3.95 -13.12
CA ALA A 285 -7.06 4.51 -11.93
C ALA A 285 -6.46 5.90 -12.21
N GLU A 286 -6.69 6.85 -11.30
CA GLU A 286 -6.12 8.20 -11.37
C GLU A 286 -4.68 8.22 -10.84
N VAL A 287 -3.86 7.28 -11.31
CA VAL A 287 -2.44 7.18 -10.92
C VAL A 287 -1.60 7.56 -12.13
N ALA A 288 -0.98 8.75 -12.12
CA ALA A 288 -0.29 9.28 -13.29
C ALA A 288 0.81 8.37 -13.83
N ALA A 289 1.48 7.60 -12.97
CA ALA A 289 2.45 6.61 -13.39
C ALA A 289 1.80 5.50 -14.25
N MET A 290 0.62 5.00 -13.85
CA MET A 290 -0.11 4.02 -14.67
C MET A 290 -0.59 4.64 -15.99
N GLN A 291 -1.14 5.85 -15.95
CA GLN A 291 -1.59 6.58 -17.14
C GLN A 291 -0.45 6.85 -18.13
N ALA A 292 0.78 7.03 -17.65
CA ALA A 292 1.94 7.30 -18.50
C ALA A 292 2.51 6.04 -19.19
N PHE A 293 2.32 4.85 -18.60
CA PHE A 293 2.95 3.63 -19.07
C PHE A 293 1.98 2.56 -19.58
N LEU A 294 0.67 2.70 -19.34
CA LEU A 294 -0.34 1.81 -19.93
C LEU A 294 -0.51 2.10 -21.43
N PRO A 295 -0.51 1.08 -22.29
CA PRO A 295 -0.83 1.25 -23.72
C PRO A 295 -2.27 1.75 -23.90
N GLU A 296 -2.48 2.63 -24.89
CA GLU A 296 -3.81 3.20 -25.19
C GLU A 296 -4.88 2.13 -25.46
N ASP A 297 -4.50 0.99 -26.06
CA ASP A 297 -5.41 -0.10 -26.42
C ASP A 297 -5.91 -0.93 -25.20
N VAL A 298 -5.19 -0.92 -24.07
CA VAL A 298 -5.59 -1.65 -22.85
C VAL A 298 -6.71 -0.91 -22.10
N ALA A 299 -6.81 0.42 -22.29
CA ALA A 299 -7.87 1.23 -21.67
C ALA A 299 -9.26 1.02 -22.31
N ALA A 300 -9.33 0.40 -23.50
CA ALA A 300 -10.56 0.23 -24.26
C ALA A 300 -11.25 -1.13 -24.06
N ASP A 301 -10.53 -2.16 -23.62
CA ASP A 301 -11.00 -3.57 -23.60
C ASP A 301 -11.19 -4.17 -22.18
N VAL A 302 -11.44 -3.33 -21.16
CA VAL A 302 -11.80 -3.77 -19.79
C VAL A 302 -13.15 -3.23 -19.32
#